data_AF-X0S564-F1
#
_entry.id   AF-X0S564-F1
#
_cell.length_a   1.000
_cell.length_b   1.000
_cell.length_c   1.000
_cell.angle_alpha   90.00
_cell.angle_beta   90.00
_cell.angle_gamma   90.00
#
_symmetry.space_group_name_H-M   'P 1'
#
loop_
_entity.id
_entity.type
_entity.pdbx_description
1 polymer ?
#
loop_
_entity_poly.entity_id
_entity_poly.type
_entity_poly.pdbx_seq_one_letter_code
_entity_poly.pdbx_strand_id
1 'polypeptide(L)' 'MTRMRVQLGSFSLLLLGALSTAALADESIVNSKHDLSSRGPGPIRAISESRICIFCHAPHNAAPQTPLWNRENPR' A
#
# COMPACT_ATOMS: atom_id res chain seq x y z
N MET A 1 -1.67 -61.58 -3.68
CA MET A 1 -2.14 -60.56 -2.71
C MET A 1 -0.98 -59.58 -2.57
N THR A 2 -0.99 -58.39 -3.16
CA THR A 2 -1.54 -57.16 -2.54
C THR A 2 -1.66 -56.07 -3.61
N ARG A 3 -2.85 -55.50 -3.78
CA ARG A 3 -3.04 -54.31 -4.64
C ARG A 3 -2.47 -53.10 -3.92
N MET A 4 -1.36 -52.57 -4.42
CA MET A 4 -0.77 -51.32 -3.94
C MET A 4 -1.70 -50.16 -4.31
N ARG A 5 -2.56 -49.78 -3.35
CA ARG A 5 -3.43 -48.59 -3.46
C ARG A 5 -2.56 -47.36 -3.21
N VAL A 6 -2.04 -46.76 -4.28
CA VAL A 6 -1.36 -45.47 -4.20
C VAL A 6 -2.40 -44.44 -3.71
N GLN A 7 -2.24 -43.95 -2.48
CA GLN A 7 -3.12 -42.92 -1.90
C GLN A 7 -2.84 -41.57 -2.58
N LEU A 8 -3.35 -41.39 -3.79
CA LEU A 8 -3.29 -40.13 -4.55
C LEU A 8 -4.01 -38.95 -3.85
N GLY A 9 -4.84 -39.21 -2.84
CA GLY A 9 -5.69 -38.21 -2.20
C GLY A 9 -4.96 -37.26 -1.23
N SER A 10 -3.95 -37.73 -0.50
CA SER A 10 -3.35 -36.96 0.60
C SER A 10 -2.31 -35.92 0.15
N PHE A 11 -1.70 -36.11 -1.02
CA PHE A 11 -0.73 -35.15 -1.58
C PHE A 11 -1.42 -33.92 -2.20
N SER A 12 -2.64 -34.09 -2.70
CA SER A 12 -3.42 -33.04 -3.35
C SER A 12 -3.95 -31.99 -2.35
N LEU A 13 -4.25 -32.42 -1.11
CA LEU A 13 -4.76 -31.54 -0.07
C LEU A 13 -3.68 -30.61 0.53
N LEU A 14 -2.42 -31.05 0.52
CA LEU A 14 -1.27 -30.26 1.00
C LEU A 14 -0.85 -29.16 0.02
N LEU A 15 -1.08 -29.32 -1.29
CA LEU A 15 -0.82 -28.26 -2.28
C LEU A 15 -1.85 -27.13 -2.23
N LEU A 16 -3.10 -27.40 -1.83
CA LEU A 16 -4.17 -26.40 -1.79
C LEU A 16 -4.06 -25.44 -0.59
N GLY A 17 -3.44 -25.86 0.52
CA GLY A 17 -3.27 -25.03 1.73
C GLY A 17 -2.15 -23.99 1.65
N ALA A 18 -1.21 -24.15 0.71
CA ALA A 18 -0.05 -23.27 0.56
C ALA A 18 -0.36 -21.95 -0.18
N LEU A 19 -1.58 -21.77 -0.68
CA LEU A 19 -1.97 -20.63 -1.52
C LEU A 19 -2.78 -19.54 -0.78
N SER A 20 -2.81 -19.58 0.56
CA SER A 20 -3.36 -18.47 1.35
C SER A 20 -2.26 -17.42 1.59
N THR A 21 -1.95 -16.63 0.58
CA THR A 21 -1.18 -15.38 0.80
C THR A 21 -2.09 -14.43 1.56
N ALA A 22 -1.91 -14.34 2.88
CA ALA A 22 -2.54 -13.28 3.67
C ALA A 22 -2.17 -11.95 3.02
N ALA A 23 -3.19 -11.20 2.57
CA ALA A 23 -2.99 -9.87 2.04
C ALA A 23 -2.45 -9.00 3.19
N LEU A 24 -1.15 -8.71 3.18
CA LEU A 24 -0.55 -7.71 4.06
C LEU A 24 -1.04 -6.35 3.56
N ALA A 25 -2.09 -5.82 4.18
CA ALA A 25 -2.44 -4.42 4.00
C ALA A 25 -1.29 -3.59 4.58
N ASP A 26 -0.52 -2.95 3.72
CA ASP A 26 0.52 -2.01 4.12
C ASP A 26 -0.16 -0.76 4.69
N GLU A 27 -0.09 -0.56 6.01
CA GLU A 27 -0.57 0.66 6.67
C GLU A 27 0.33 1.87 6.36
N SER A 28 1.50 1.65 5.76
CA SER A 28 2.41 2.73 5.41
C SER A 28 1.95 3.46 4.15
N ILE A 29 2.08 4.78 4.16
CA ILE A 29 1.98 5.58 2.93
C ILE A 29 3.25 5.50 2.08
N VAL A 30 4.39 5.12 2.66
CA VAL A 30 5.69 5.05 1.96
C VAL A 30 5.66 3.89 0.96
N ASN A 31 6.11 4.13 -0.27
CA ASN A 31 6.03 3.16 -1.38
C ASN A 31 4.60 2.72 -1.75
N SER A 32 3.57 3.42 -1.27
CA SER A 32 2.19 3.22 -1.71
C SER A 32 1.85 4.15 -2.88
N LYS A 33 0.71 3.93 -3.55
CA LYS A 33 0.20 4.89 -4.55
C LYS A 33 -0.07 6.29 -3.98
N HIS A 34 -0.18 6.42 -2.65
CA HIS A 34 -0.37 7.69 -1.94
C HIS A 34 0.94 8.36 -1.52
N ASP A 35 2.10 7.76 -1.80
CA ASP A 35 3.37 8.47 -1.74
C ASP A 35 3.41 9.49 -2.89
N LEU A 36 3.05 10.74 -2.60
CA LEU A 36 3.06 11.82 -3.59
C LEU A 36 4.43 12.49 -3.73
N SER A 37 5.46 12.00 -3.03
CA SER A 37 6.83 12.47 -3.24
C SER A 37 7.38 12.00 -4.59
N SER A 38 8.51 12.59 -5.00
CA SER A 38 9.27 12.20 -6.19
C SER A 38 9.70 10.73 -6.22
N ARG A 39 9.62 10.01 -5.10
CA ARG A 39 9.98 8.59 -4.99
C ARG A 39 8.77 7.66 -5.10
N GLY A 40 7.56 8.19 -5.03
CA GLY A 40 6.34 7.38 -5.02
C GLY A 40 6.14 6.57 -6.31
N PRO A 41 5.52 5.38 -6.24
CA PRO A 41 5.24 4.52 -7.40
C PRO A 41 4.03 4.99 -8.23
N GLY A 42 3.25 5.95 -7.74
CA GLY A 42 2.05 6.45 -8.40
C GLY A 42 2.34 7.28 -9.66
N PRO A 43 1.41 7.33 -10.62
CA PRO A 43 1.54 8.17 -11.83
C PRO A 43 1.42 9.66 -11.50
N ILE A 44 0.73 10.00 -10.41
CA ILE A 44 0.61 11.36 -9.88
C ILE A 44 1.56 11.48 -8.68
N ARG A 45 2.60 12.29 -8.84
CA ARG A 45 3.62 12.55 -7.81
C ARG A 45 4.36 13.84 -8.13
N ALA A 46 5.05 14.38 -7.14
CA ALA A 46 5.91 15.53 -7.33
C ALA A 46 7.14 15.19 -8.19
N ILE A 47 7.63 16.20 -8.91
CA ILE A 47 8.83 16.05 -9.75
C ILE A 47 10.10 16.10 -8.90
N SER A 48 10.17 17.02 -7.93
CA SER A 48 11.39 17.31 -7.16
C SER A 48 11.24 17.23 -5.65
N GLU A 49 10.03 17.30 -5.11
CA GLU A 49 9.83 17.24 -3.66
C GLU A 49 9.96 15.79 -3.16
N SER A 50 10.73 15.58 -2.09
CA SER A 50 10.99 14.25 -1.53
C SER A 50 10.30 14.00 -0.19
N ARG A 51 9.80 15.05 0.47
CA ARG A 51 9.09 14.95 1.74
C ARG A 51 7.65 14.51 1.50
N ILE A 52 7.32 13.31 1.96
CA ILE A 52 5.98 12.72 1.79
C ILE A 52 4.94 13.47 2.64
N CYS A 53 5.30 13.91 3.85
CA CYS A 53 4.34 14.46 4.80
C CYS A 53 3.73 15.81 4.35
N ILE A 54 4.42 16.60 3.54
CA ILE A 54 3.96 17.97 3.21
C ILE A 54 2.76 17.99 2.26
N PHE A 55 2.46 16.86 1.61
CA PHE A 55 1.27 16.72 0.79
C PHE A 55 0.02 16.59 1.66
N CYS A 56 0.15 16.05 2.87
CA CYS A 56 -0.97 15.85 3.81
C CYS A 56 -0.98 16.88 4.96
N HIS A 57 0.19 17.38 5.35
CA HIS A 57 0.38 18.29 6.48
C HIS A 57 0.96 19.63 6.04
N ALA A 58 0.50 20.71 6.67
CA ALA A 58 1.06 22.04 6.45
C ALA A 58 2.29 22.27 7.36
N PRO A 59 3.43 22.76 6.85
CA PRO A 59 4.57 23.16 7.68
C PRO A 59 4.30 24.46 8.45
N HIS A 60 4.95 24.65 9.60
CA HIS A 60 4.77 25.85 10.45
C HIS A 60 5.07 27.19 9.74
N ASN A 61 5.94 27.17 8.73
CA ASN A 61 6.31 28.33 7.92
C ASN A 61 5.66 28.31 6.53
N ALA A 62 4.57 27.56 6.34
CA ALA A 62 3.82 27.64 5.10
C ALA A 62 3.28 29.06 4.94
N ALA A 63 3.35 29.61 3.72
CA ALA A 63 2.53 30.77 3.40
C ALA A 63 1.06 30.35 3.62
N PRO A 64 0.28 31.08 4.43
CA PRO A 64 -1.13 30.76 4.63
C PRO A 64 -1.85 30.96 3.30
N GLN A 65 -2.13 29.86 2.60
CA GLN A 65 -2.99 29.84 1.43
C GLN A 65 -4.31 29.23 1.89
N THR A 66 -5.33 30.06 2.02
CA THR A 66 -6.68 29.59 2.33
C THR A 66 -7.32 29.00 1.07
N PRO A 67 -7.77 27.72 1.08
CA PRO A 67 -7.51 26.74 2.11
C PRO A 67 -6.70 25.54 1.61
N LEU A 68 -6.10 24.80 2.54
CA LEU A 68 -5.42 23.54 2.25
C LEU A 68 -6.36 22.69 1.41
N TRP A 69 -5.84 22.14 0.32
CA TRP A 69 -6.50 21.51 -0.84
C TRP A 69 -7.71 20.58 -0.57
N ASN A 70 -8.01 20.22 0.69
CA ASN A 70 -9.16 19.40 1.05
C ASN A 70 -9.96 19.88 2.28
N ARG A 71 -9.87 21.14 2.72
CA ARG A 71 -10.82 21.71 3.69
C ARG A 71 -11.08 23.16 3.39
N GLU A 72 -12.30 23.65 3.56
CA GLU A 72 -12.58 25.08 3.65
C GLU A 72 -12.09 25.58 5.02
N ASN A 73 -11.50 26.78 5.10
CA ASN A 73 -11.15 27.36 6.41
C ASN A 73 -12.45 27.76 7.12
N PRO A 74 -12.87 27.11 8.23
CA PRO A 74 -14.08 27.52 8.92
C PRO A 74 -13.87 28.93 9.48
N ARG A 75 -14.71 29.87 9.05
CA ARG A 75 -14.82 31.19 9.68
C ARG A 75 -15.50 31.08 11.04
#